data_AF-A0A1A8I2G4-F1
#
_entry.id   AF-A0A1A8I2G4-F1
#
_cell.length_a   1.000
_cell.length_b   1.000
_cell.length_c   1.000
_cell.angle_alpha   90.00
_cell.angle_beta   90.00
_cell.angle_gamma   90.00
#
_symmetry.space_group_name_H-M   'P 1'
#
loop_
_entity.id
_entity.type
_entity.pdbx_description
1 polymer ?
#
loop_
_entity_poly.entity_id
_entity_poly.type
_entity_poly.pdbx_seq_one_letter_code
_entity_poly.pdbx_strand_id
1 'polypeptide(L)'
;DDQLAHLENLLQKDMALLNAGKPAQHTAEVERELDKADNVIRLLFNDVQILKDGRHPQAEQMYRRVFHLHERLVNLRSDYNLRLKVVTSPRVLQTQSTQKVRPELDDVTLRYV
;
A
#
# COMPACT_ATOMS: atom_id res chain seq x y z
N ASP A 1 -19.12 0.24 -3.91
CA ASP A 1 -18.50 -0.74 -2.98
C ASP A 1 -18.09 -2.05 -3.62
N ASP A 2 -18.78 -2.53 -4.66
CA ASP A 2 -18.56 -3.85 -5.25
C ASP A 2 -17.14 -4.09 -5.77
N GLN A 3 -16.47 -3.05 -6.27
CA GLN A 3 -15.13 -3.19 -6.84
C GLN A 3 -14.07 -3.47 -5.76
N LEU A 4 -14.16 -2.84 -4.59
CA LEU A 4 -13.27 -3.13 -3.45
C LEU A 4 -13.57 -4.50 -2.86
N ALA A 5 -14.84 -4.89 -2.78
CA ALA A 5 -15.23 -6.23 -2.32
C ALA A 5 -14.72 -7.35 -3.26
N HIS A 6 -14.73 -7.10 -4.56
CA HIS A 6 -14.14 -8.02 -5.54
C HIS A 6 -12.62 -8.17 -5.34
N LEU A 7 -11.93 -7.05 -5.15
CA LEU A 7 -10.50 -6.99 -4.85
C LEU A 7 -10.16 -7.74 -3.54
N GLU A 8 -10.94 -7.54 -2.47
CA GLU A 8 -10.84 -8.30 -1.21
C GLU A 8 -10.98 -9.82 -1.46
N ASN A 9 -11.91 -10.24 -2.32
CA ASN A 9 -12.10 -11.65 -2.65
C ASN A 9 -10.90 -12.26 -3.42
N LEU A 10 -10.35 -11.53 -4.39
CA LEU A 10 -9.16 -11.96 -5.12
C LEU A 10 -7.96 -12.11 -4.19
N LEU A 11 -7.77 -11.14 -3.28
CA LEU A 11 -6.71 -11.17 -2.28
C LEU A 11 -6.84 -12.40 -1.36
N GLN A 12 -8.06 -12.68 -0.89
CA GLN A 12 -8.31 -13.81 -0.01
C GLN A 12 -8.08 -15.16 -0.70
N LYS A 13 -8.39 -15.27 -2.00
CA LYS A 13 -8.07 -16.46 -2.81
C LYS A 13 -6.57 -16.68 -2.93
N ASP A 14 -5.82 -15.63 -3.23
CA ASP A 14 -4.35 -15.71 -3.31
C ASP A 14 -3.71 -16.07 -1.96
N MET A 15 -4.24 -15.54 -0.85
CA MET A 15 -3.81 -15.94 0.49
C MET A 15 -4.08 -17.42 0.78
N ALA A 16 -5.23 -17.95 0.36
CA ALA A 16 -5.54 -19.37 0.53
C ALA A 16 -4.56 -20.27 -0.26
N LEU A 17 -4.17 -19.84 -1.47
CA LEU A 17 -3.16 -20.52 -2.27
C LEU A 17 -1.80 -20.52 -1.58
N LEU A 18 -1.34 -19.36 -1.09
CA LEU A 18 -0.06 -19.23 -0.38
C LEU A 18 -0.02 -20.08 0.90
N ASN A 19 -1.10 -20.09 1.68
CA ASN A 19 -1.21 -20.94 2.88
C ASN A 19 -1.16 -22.44 2.55
N ALA A 20 -1.60 -22.84 1.34
CA ALA A 20 -1.47 -24.20 0.83
C ALA A 20 -0.11 -24.48 0.16
N GLY A 21 0.85 -23.54 0.24
CA GLY A 21 2.18 -23.65 -0.39
C GLY A 21 2.16 -23.48 -1.92
N LYS A 22 1.06 -22.98 -2.48
CA LYS A 22 0.93 -22.70 -3.92
C LYS A 22 1.23 -21.23 -4.21
N PRO A 23 1.79 -20.91 -5.39
CA PRO A 23 1.99 -19.53 -5.78
C PRO A 23 0.65 -18.79 -5.94
N ALA A 24 0.65 -17.50 -5.63
CA ALA A 24 -0.46 -16.61 -5.91
C ALA A 24 -0.72 -16.50 -7.43
N GLN A 25 -1.98 -16.35 -7.82
CA GLN A 25 -2.40 -16.37 -9.23
C GLN A 25 -2.97 -15.04 -9.70
N HIS A 26 -3.49 -14.21 -8.80
CA HIS A 26 -4.20 -12.98 -9.13
C HIS A 26 -3.37 -11.73 -8.85
N THR A 27 -2.08 -11.88 -8.53
CA THR A 27 -1.19 -10.80 -8.09
C THR A 27 -1.17 -9.61 -9.06
N ALA A 28 -0.98 -9.86 -10.36
CA ALA A 28 -0.96 -8.79 -11.37
C ALA A 28 -2.31 -8.10 -11.55
N GLU A 29 -3.41 -8.83 -11.38
CA GLU A 29 -4.75 -8.28 -11.42
C GLU A 29 -5.04 -7.41 -10.21
N VAL A 30 -4.68 -7.89 -9.01
CA VAL A 30 -4.81 -7.13 -7.76
C VAL A 30 -4.01 -5.83 -7.83
N GLU A 31 -2.76 -5.85 -8.29
CA GLU A 31 -1.96 -4.61 -8.43
C GLU A 31 -2.62 -3.60 -9.38
N ARG A 32 -3.06 -4.07 -10.56
CA ARG A 32 -3.72 -3.20 -11.54
C ARG A 32 -5.00 -2.58 -11.00
N GLU A 33 -5.85 -3.37 -10.34
CA GLU A 33 -7.12 -2.87 -9.80
C GLU A 33 -6.91 -1.97 -8.58
N LEU A 34 -5.89 -2.21 -7.76
CA LEU A 34 -5.49 -1.29 -6.68
C LEU A 34 -5.06 0.07 -7.24
N ASP A 35 -4.22 0.10 -8.27
CA ASP A 35 -3.76 1.36 -8.89
C ASP A 35 -4.92 2.10 -9.57
N LYS A 36 -5.84 1.37 -10.21
CA LYS A 36 -7.06 1.94 -10.77
C LYS A 36 -7.94 2.55 -9.67
N ALA A 37 -8.13 1.85 -8.55
CA ALA A 37 -8.91 2.34 -7.42
C ALA A 37 -8.29 3.61 -6.82
N ASP A 38 -6.96 3.67 -6.69
CA ASP A 38 -6.24 4.85 -6.22
C ASP A 38 -6.51 6.07 -7.13
N ASN A 39 -6.45 5.88 -8.45
CA ASN A 39 -6.75 6.97 -9.38
C ASN A 39 -8.21 7.45 -9.28
N VAL A 40 -9.16 6.52 -9.15
CA VAL A 40 -10.58 6.87 -8.97
C VAL A 40 -10.78 7.67 -7.67
N ILE A 41 -10.19 7.23 -6.56
CA ILE A 41 -10.31 7.93 -5.27
C ILE A 41 -9.71 9.34 -5.36
N ARG A 42 -8.57 9.50 -6.05
CA ARG A 42 -7.96 10.82 -6.29
C ARG A 42 -8.88 11.76 -7.07
N LEU A 43 -9.54 11.25 -8.11
CA LEU A 43 -10.53 12.04 -8.88
C LEU A 43 -11.74 12.41 -8.02
N LEU A 44 -12.28 11.47 -7.24
CA LEU A 44 -13.40 11.74 -6.34
C LEU A 44 -13.06 12.80 -5.28
N PHE A 45 -11.84 12.78 -4.73
CA PHE A 45 -11.40 13.84 -3.82
C PHE A 45 -11.30 15.20 -4.53
N ASN A 46 -10.85 15.23 -5.78
CA ASN A 46 -10.82 16.47 -6.56
C ASN A 46 -12.23 17.01 -6.79
N ASP A 47 -13.18 16.16 -7.20
CA ASP A 47 -14.59 16.53 -7.37
C ASP A 47 -15.18 17.07 -6.07
N VAL A 48 -14.91 16.41 -4.94
CA VAL A 48 -15.34 16.88 -3.62
C VAL A 48 -14.76 18.25 -3.29
N GLN A 49 -13.50 18.54 -3.63
CA GLN A 49 -12.93 19.88 -3.42
C GLN A 49 -13.63 20.93 -4.28
N ILE A 50 -13.89 20.64 -5.56
CA ILE A 50 -14.66 21.53 -6.44
C ILE A 50 -16.05 21.82 -5.83
N LEU A 51 -16.70 20.80 -5.27
CA LEU A 51 -17.99 20.97 -4.58
C LEU A 51 -17.86 21.84 -3.32
N LYS A 52 -16.77 21.70 -2.54
CA LYS A 52 -16.52 22.53 -1.35
C LYS A 52 -16.29 23.98 -1.72
N ASP A 53 -15.50 24.24 -2.76
CA ASP A 53 -15.23 25.59 -3.27
C ASP A 53 -16.52 26.24 -3.80
N GLY A 54 -17.39 25.45 -4.43
CA GLY A 54 -18.75 25.85 -4.82
C GLY A 54 -19.76 25.96 -3.67
N ARG A 55 -19.35 25.76 -2.42
CA ARG A 55 -20.22 25.75 -1.21
C ARG A 55 -21.41 24.81 -1.32
N HIS A 56 -21.23 23.68 -1.99
CA HIS A 56 -22.28 22.70 -2.18
C HIS A 56 -22.68 22.06 -0.83
N PRO A 57 -23.97 22.01 -0.47
CA PRO A 57 -24.42 21.60 0.87
C PRO A 57 -24.08 20.15 1.25
N GLN A 58 -23.84 19.30 0.25
CA GLN A 58 -23.52 17.88 0.46
C GLN A 58 -22.01 17.58 0.41
N ALA A 59 -21.15 18.57 0.16
CA ALA A 59 -19.72 18.33 -0.07
C ALA A 59 -19.04 17.63 1.11
N GLU A 60 -19.43 17.99 2.34
CA GLU A 60 -18.93 17.36 3.57
C GLU A 60 -19.36 15.89 3.69
N GLN A 61 -20.61 15.58 3.34
CA GLN A 61 -21.09 14.19 3.34
C GLN A 61 -20.35 13.36 2.29
N MET A 62 -20.15 13.92 1.10
CA MET A 62 -19.41 13.25 0.03
C MET A 62 -17.95 13.03 0.43
N TYR A 63 -17.30 14.01 1.06
CA TYR A 63 -15.95 13.86 1.60
C TYR A 63 -15.83 12.65 2.52
N ARG A 64 -16.74 12.50 3.50
CA ARG A 64 -16.71 11.37 4.45
C ARG A 64 -16.87 10.02 3.74
N ARG A 65 -17.70 9.94 2.71
CA ARG A 65 -17.86 8.72 1.90
C ARG A 65 -16.58 8.38 1.14
N VAL A 66 -15.97 9.36 0.47
CA VAL A 66 -14.71 9.17 -0.26
C VAL A 66 -13.57 8.82 0.69
N PHE A 67 -13.53 9.43 1.87
CA PHE A 67 -12.57 9.11 2.92
C PHE A 67 -12.70 7.66 3.40
N HIS A 68 -13.92 7.19 3.65
CA HIS A 68 -14.14 5.79 4.02
C HIS A 68 -13.66 4.81 2.94
N LEU A 69 -13.92 5.11 1.66
CA LEU A 69 -13.39 4.32 0.55
C LEU A 69 -11.85 4.34 0.52
N HIS A 70 -11.24 5.50 0.80
CA HIS A 70 -9.79 5.64 0.87
C HIS A 70 -9.19 4.80 1.99
N GLU A 71 -9.75 4.85 3.20
CA GLU A 71 -9.29 4.02 4.31
C GLU A 71 -9.35 2.53 3.96
N ARG A 72 -10.46 2.08 3.36
CA ARG A 72 -10.59 0.69 2.90
C ARG A 72 -9.49 0.31 1.90
N LEU A 73 -9.21 1.17 0.93
CA LEU A 73 -8.16 0.92 -0.07
C LEU A 73 -6.77 0.89 0.56
N VAL A 74 -6.45 1.81 1.48
CA VAL A 74 -5.17 1.83 2.21
C VAL A 74 -4.98 0.55 3.02
N ASN A 75 -6.02 0.10 3.71
CA ASN A 75 -5.98 -1.16 4.46
C ASN A 75 -5.72 -2.34 3.53
N LEU A 76 -6.42 -2.41 2.40
CA LEU A 76 -6.26 -3.49 1.43
C LEU A 76 -4.84 -3.51 0.81
N ARG A 77 -4.31 -2.33 0.45
CA ARG A 77 -2.95 -2.21 -0.11
C ARG A 77 -1.89 -2.60 0.92
N SER A 78 -2.11 -2.26 2.19
CA SER A 78 -1.24 -2.67 3.30
C SER A 78 -1.24 -4.19 3.48
N ASP A 79 -2.42 -4.81 3.46
CA ASP A 79 -2.58 -6.26 3.58
C ASP A 79 -1.91 -7.00 2.42
N TYR A 80 -2.14 -6.56 1.19
CA TYR A 80 -1.49 -7.08 -0.01
C TYR A 80 0.04 -6.97 0.06
N ASN A 81 0.58 -5.80 0.44
CA ASN A 81 2.03 -5.60 0.51
C ASN A 81 2.68 -6.52 1.56
N LEU A 82 2.12 -6.58 2.76
CA LEU A 82 2.68 -7.36 3.86
C LEU A 82 2.59 -8.88 3.62
N ARG A 83 1.54 -9.35 2.96
CA ARG A 83 1.26 -10.79 2.85
C ARG A 83 1.64 -11.42 1.51
N LEU A 84 1.56 -10.68 0.42
CA LEU A 84 1.81 -11.20 -0.93
C LEU A 84 3.12 -10.68 -1.49
N LYS A 85 3.38 -9.38 -1.38
CA LYS A 85 4.58 -8.79 -1.99
C LYS A 85 5.86 -9.15 -1.24
N VAL A 86 5.82 -9.22 0.09
CA VAL A 86 6.96 -9.67 0.91
C VAL A 86 7.23 -11.18 0.76
N VAL A 87 6.20 -11.99 0.57
CA VAL A 87 6.34 -13.46 0.41
C VAL A 87 6.86 -13.85 -0.96
N THR A 88 6.45 -13.12 -2.01
CA THR A 88 6.86 -13.40 -3.40
C THR A 88 8.13 -12.67 -3.83
N SER A 89 8.59 -11.66 -3.08
CA SER A 89 9.87 -10.97 -3.29
C SER A 89 10.60 -10.77 -1.96
N PRO A 90 11.65 -11.56 -1.64
CA PRO A 90 12.37 -11.45 -0.36
C PRO A 90 13.27 -10.21 -0.23
N ARG A 91 13.03 -9.12 -0.99
CA ARG A 91 14.01 -8.02 -1.14
C ARG A 91 13.59 -6.65 -0.61
N VAL A 92 12.62 -6.54 0.31
CA VAL A 92 12.31 -5.22 0.91
C VAL A 92 12.02 -5.28 2.42
N LEU A 93 12.89 -5.97 3.16
CA LEU A 93 13.15 -5.60 4.56
C LEU A 93 14.37 -4.67 4.58
N GLN A 94 14.23 -3.45 4.03
CA GLN A 94 15.24 -2.41 4.23
C GLN A 94 14.72 -1.39 5.25
N THR A 95 15.01 -1.73 6.52
CA THR A 95 15.44 -0.83 7.60
C THR A 95 14.60 0.43 7.87
N GLN A 96 13.66 0.32 8.81
CA GLN A 96 13.42 1.37 9.80
C GLN A 96 13.91 0.87 11.17
N SER A 97 15.22 0.76 11.33
CA SER A 97 15.87 0.63 12.62
C SER A 97 16.83 1.81 12.78
N THR A 98 16.45 2.73 13.66
CA THR A 98 17.29 3.84 14.13
C THR A 98 18.50 3.27 14.88
N GLN A 99 19.56 2.90 14.16
CA GLN A 99 20.83 2.55 14.78
C GLN A 99 21.70 3.79 14.90
N LYS A 100 21.89 4.21 16.16
CA LYS A 100 22.86 5.23 16.60
C LYS A 100 24.24 4.89 16.04
N VAL A 101 24.79 5.79 15.23
CA VAL A 101 26.17 5.74 14.74
C VAL A 101 27.12 6.05 15.89
N ARG A 102 28.02 5.12 16.22
CA ARG A 102 29.23 5.40 17.00
C ARG A 102 30.42 4.98 16.13
N PRO A 103 31.26 5.92 15.65
CA PRO A 103 32.46 5.56 14.92
C PRO A 103 33.61 5.29 15.90
N GLU A 104 34.11 4.05 15.90
CA GLU A 104 35.46 3.71 16.36
C GLU A 104 36.40 3.93 15.16
N LEU A 105 37.44 4.76 15.35
CA LEU A 105 38.52 4.92 14.39
C LEU A 105 39.67 4.03 14.83
N ASP A 106 39.81 2.91 14.13
CA ASP A 106 40.88 1.93 14.29
C ASP A 106 42.27 2.47 13.88
N ASP A 107 43.25 1.89 14.55
CA ASP A 107 44.68 2.16 14.61
C ASP A 107 45.40 2.15 13.24
N VAL A 108 46.13 3.23 12.93
CA VAL A 108 46.92 3.37 11.69
C VAL A 108 48.28 2.70 11.85
N THR A 109 48.40 1.46 11.37
CA THR A 109 49.70 0.81 11.15
C THR A 109 50.33 1.33 9.85
N LEU A 110 51.25 2.29 9.93
CA LEU A 110 52.11 2.68 8.80
C LEU A 110 53.42 1.89 8.83
N ARG A 111 53.65 1.06 7.80
CA ARG A 111 54.93 0.40 7.52
C ARG A 111 55.52 0.87 6.19
N TYR A 112 56.79 1.28 6.26
CA TYR A 112 57.87 1.34 5.24
C TYR A 112 57.67 2.32 4.05
N VAL A 113 58.67 3.09 3.59
CA VAL A 113 60.11 2.82 3.45
C VAL A 113 61.01 3.96 3.93
#